data_AF-A0AA89B400-F1
#
_entry.id   AF-A0AA89B400-F1
#
_cell.length_a   1.000
_cell.length_b   1.000
_cell.length_c   1.000
_cell.angle_alpha   90.00
_cell.angle_beta   90.00
_cell.angle_gamma   90.00
#
_symmetry.space_group_name_H-M   'P 1'
#
loop_
_entity.id
_entity.type
_entity.pdbx_description
1 polymer ?
#
loop_
_entity_poly.entity_id
_entity_poly.type
_entity_poly.pdbx_seq_one_letter_code
_entity_poly.pdbx_strand_id
1 'polypeptide(L)'
;MGKKVENDSITDSSFSGESGIDPVQDEDSSSKVTLSGLLNFIDGLWSACGGERIIVFTTNHVYKLDPALIRRGRMDKHVELSYCCFEGFKLLARNYLDVGAHHVFDKIRALLEEVDMTPADVAENSMPKSAEDDADACLGNVIKALEMAKEER
;
A
#
# COMPACT_ATOMS: atom_id res chain seq x y z
N MET A 1 0.85 -2.03 -89.97
CA MET A 1 -0.04 -0.87 -89.69
C MET A 1 -0.56 -1.07 -88.27
N GLY A 2 -0.14 -0.37 -87.22
CA GLY A 2 0.21 1.04 -87.14
C GLY A 2 -1.01 1.84 -86.73
N LYS A 3 -1.25 1.96 -85.41
CA LYS A 3 -1.55 3.23 -84.71
C LYS A 3 -1.84 2.98 -83.22
N LYS A 4 -0.93 3.52 -82.41
CA LYS A 4 -1.12 4.03 -81.05
C LYS A 4 -1.89 5.36 -81.13
N VAL A 5 -2.36 5.88 -79.98
CA VAL A 5 -2.97 7.21 -79.66
C VAL A 5 -4.34 6.96 -78.98
N GLU A 6 -4.74 7.51 -77.83
CA GLU A 6 -4.18 8.50 -76.89
C GLU A 6 -4.89 8.33 -75.52
N ASN A 7 -4.27 8.88 -74.47
CA ASN A 7 -4.87 9.15 -73.17
C ASN A 7 -6.06 10.10 -73.28
N ASP A 8 -7.00 10.05 -72.31
CA ASP A 8 -7.27 11.25 -71.52
C ASP A 8 -8.00 10.94 -70.21
N SER A 9 -7.61 11.73 -69.22
CA SER A 9 -8.06 11.84 -67.84
C SER A 9 -9.50 12.34 -67.69
N ILE A 10 -10.13 12.04 -66.55
CA ILE A 10 -10.72 13.00 -65.58
C ILE A 10 -11.80 12.33 -64.73
N THR A 11 -11.68 12.62 -63.43
CA THR A 11 -12.59 12.41 -62.29
C THR A 11 -13.99 12.99 -62.50
N ASP A 12 -15.05 12.42 -61.93
CA ASP A 12 -15.74 12.98 -60.76
C ASP A 12 -17.07 12.23 -60.42
N SER A 13 -17.28 12.09 -59.11
CA SER A 13 -18.52 11.96 -58.35
C SER A 13 -19.76 11.21 -58.88
N SER A 14 -20.25 10.25 -58.10
CA SER A 14 -21.59 10.36 -57.48
C SER A 14 -21.80 9.32 -56.38
N PHE A 15 -22.60 9.75 -55.42
CA PHE A 15 -22.68 9.39 -54.00
C PHE A 15 -23.82 8.41 -53.72
N SER A 16 -23.59 7.42 -52.88
CA SER A 16 -24.54 6.80 -51.92
C SER A 16 -23.79 5.60 -51.30
N GLY A 17 -23.62 5.43 -50.00
CA GLY A 17 -24.36 5.91 -48.84
C GLY A 17 -24.47 4.67 -47.95
N GLU A 18 -23.70 4.60 -46.87
CA GLU A 18 -24.12 4.02 -45.59
C GLU A 18 -23.03 4.23 -44.53
N SER A 19 -23.48 4.83 -43.44
CA SER A 19 -22.72 5.32 -42.29
C SER A 19 -22.50 4.21 -41.27
N GLY A 20 -21.25 3.78 -41.09
CA GLY A 20 -20.80 3.12 -39.88
C GLY A 20 -20.25 4.16 -38.91
N ILE A 21 -21.01 4.48 -37.87
CA ILE A 21 -20.52 5.24 -36.72
C ILE A 21 -19.67 4.27 -35.90
N ASP A 22 -18.35 4.38 -35.98
CA ASP A 22 -17.48 3.73 -35.00
C ASP A 22 -17.78 4.35 -33.63
N PRO A 23 -18.05 3.56 -32.57
CA PRO A 23 -18.27 4.11 -31.26
C PRO A 23 -16.97 4.76 -30.81
N VAL A 24 -17.03 6.07 -30.59
CA VAL A 24 -16.04 6.81 -29.81
C VAL A 24 -15.99 6.11 -28.45
N GLN A 25 -14.94 5.32 -28.24
CA GLN A 25 -14.62 4.85 -26.90
C GLN A 25 -14.26 6.10 -26.12
N ASP A 26 -15.12 6.45 -25.17
CA ASP A 26 -14.78 7.37 -24.09
C ASP A 26 -13.54 6.79 -23.39
N GLU A 27 -12.36 7.24 -23.81
CA GLU A 27 -11.15 7.10 -23.02
C GLU A 27 -11.32 7.99 -21.79
N ASP A 28 -11.99 7.44 -20.78
CA ASP A 28 -11.68 7.75 -19.39
C ASP A 28 -10.21 7.38 -19.17
N SER A 29 -9.35 8.29 -19.59
CA SER A 29 -7.90 8.36 -19.36
C SER A 29 -7.64 8.63 -17.87
N SER A 30 -8.19 7.76 -17.02
CA SER A 30 -7.62 7.41 -15.75
C SER A 30 -6.13 7.16 -16.01
N SER A 31 -5.27 8.04 -15.49
CA SER A 31 -3.83 7.91 -15.63
C SER A 31 -3.40 6.62 -14.91
N LYS A 32 -3.41 5.51 -15.66
CA LYS A 32 -2.97 4.20 -15.18
C LYS A 32 -1.47 4.27 -14.98
N VAL A 33 -1.05 4.68 -13.79
CA VAL A 33 0.32 4.53 -13.34
C VAL A 33 0.54 3.02 -13.19
N THR A 34 1.36 2.46 -14.08
CA THR A 34 1.80 1.09 -13.94
C THR A 34 2.91 1.03 -12.90
N LEU A 35 2.96 -0.06 -12.13
CA LEU A 35 4.07 -0.31 -11.22
C LEU A 35 5.39 -0.20 -11.98
N SER A 36 5.52 -0.84 -13.14
CA SER A 36 6.70 -0.72 -14.02
C SER A 36 7.05 0.72 -14.41
N GLY A 37 6.06 1.57 -14.70
CA GLY A 37 6.28 2.99 -15.03
C GLY A 37 6.82 3.79 -13.85
N LEU A 38 6.24 3.60 -12.66
CA LEU A 38 6.72 4.21 -11.42
C LEU A 38 8.17 3.79 -11.10
N LEU A 39 8.49 2.52 -11.33
CA LEU A 39 9.82 1.98 -11.03
C LEU A 39 10.89 2.48 -11.99
N ASN A 40 10.59 2.58 -13.29
CA ASN A 40 11.51 3.17 -14.26
C ASN A 40 11.79 4.64 -13.94
N PHE A 41 10.79 5.36 -13.42
CA PHE A 41 11.00 6.73 -12.95
C PHE A 41 11.94 6.79 -11.74
N ILE A 42 11.77 5.89 -10.76
CA ILE A 42 12.67 5.80 -9.59
C ILE A 42 14.10 5.42 -10.02
N ASP A 43 14.27 4.52 -10.99
CA ASP A 43 15.58 4.19 -11.60
C ASP A 43 16.26 5.43 -12.21
N GLY A 44 15.46 6.31 -12.83
CA GLY A 44 15.91 7.62 -13.29
C GLY A 44 16.34 8.54 -12.14
N LEU A 45 15.60 8.55 -11.03
CA LEU A 45 15.94 9.33 -9.83
C LEU A 45 17.23 8.85 -9.14
N TRP A 46 17.46 7.53 -9.08
CA TRP A 46 18.70 6.96 -8.55
C TRP A 46 19.93 7.33 -9.40
N SER A 47 19.76 7.50 -10.72
CA SER A 47 20.88 7.74 -11.64
C SER A 47 21.18 9.23 -11.89
N ALA A 48 20.18 10.11 -11.79
CA ALA A 48 20.28 11.48 -12.30
C ALA A 48 20.81 12.51 -11.27
N CYS A 49 21.11 12.12 -10.04
CA CYS A 49 21.19 13.06 -8.94
C CYS A 49 22.51 12.96 -8.15
N GLY A 50 23.41 13.92 -8.34
CA GLY A 50 24.71 14.01 -7.65
C GLY A 50 24.66 14.41 -6.16
N GLY A 51 23.59 14.08 -5.43
CA GLY A 51 23.44 14.38 -4.00
C GLY A 51 22.87 13.20 -3.21
N GLU A 52 23.21 13.11 -1.93
CA GLU A 52 22.78 12.04 -1.02
C GLU A 52 21.28 12.14 -0.73
N ARG A 53 20.53 11.04 -0.93
CA ARG A 53 19.07 10.97 -0.69
C ARG A 53 18.71 9.65 -0.02
N ILE A 54 17.72 9.69 0.87
CA ILE A 54 17.08 8.51 1.46
C ILE A 54 15.66 8.42 0.89
N ILE A 55 15.31 7.27 0.32
CA ILE A 55 13.97 7.00 -0.20
C ILE A 55 13.37 5.86 0.62
N VAL A 56 12.17 6.08 1.16
CA VAL A 56 11.44 5.08 1.96
C VAL A 56 10.24 4.59 1.18
N PHE A 57 10.13 3.26 1.05
CA PHE A 57 8.99 2.59 0.43
C PHE A 57 8.26 1.76 1.49
N THR A 58 6.94 1.70 1.38
CA THR A 58 6.08 0.86 2.22
C THR A 58 5.23 -0.05 1.33
N THR A 59 5.04 -1.29 1.74
CA THR A 59 4.16 -2.24 1.04
C THR A 59 3.65 -3.28 2.02
N ASN A 60 2.38 -3.65 1.88
CA ASN A 60 1.80 -4.79 2.59
C ASN A 60 2.05 -6.13 1.84
N HIS A 61 2.57 -6.05 0.60
CA HIS A 61 2.71 -7.21 -0.29
C HIS A 61 4.07 -7.21 -0.99
N VAL A 62 5.14 -7.41 -0.23
CA VAL A 62 6.52 -7.43 -0.76
C VAL A 62 6.72 -8.46 -1.88
N TYR A 63 6.00 -9.59 -1.82
CA TYR A 63 6.05 -10.66 -2.83
C TYR A 63 5.45 -10.29 -4.19
N LYS A 64 4.68 -9.19 -4.28
CA LYS A 64 4.15 -8.66 -5.55
C LYS A 64 5.12 -7.68 -6.23
N LEU A 65 6.20 -7.30 -5.56
CA LEU A 65 7.21 -6.42 -6.14
C LEU A 65 8.11 -7.18 -7.11
N ASP A 66 8.55 -6.49 -8.16
CA ASP A 66 9.54 -7.04 -9.07
C ASP A 66 10.84 -7.34 -8.31
N PRO A 67 11.36 -8.59 -8.37
CA PRO A 67 12.63 -8.97 -7.73
C PRO A 67 13.83 -8.11 -8.14
N ALA A 68 13.76 -7.35 -9.23
CA ALA A 68 14.78 -6.38 -9.64
C ALA A 68 14.90 -5.18 -8.69
N LEU A 69 13.81 -4.79 -8.03
CA LEU A 69 13.78 -3.62 -7.15
C LEU A 69 14.36 -3.88 -5.77
N ILE A 70 14.12 -5.07 -5.24
CA ILE A 70 14.54 -5.47 -3.90
C ILE A 70 16.03 -5.80 -3.82
N ARG A 71 16.77 -5.64 -4.93
CA ARG A 71 18.20 -5.89 -5.02
C ARG A 71 18.98 -4.74 -4.37
N ARG A 72 20.18 -5.08 -3.89
CA ARG A 72 21.15 -4.11 -3.37
C ARG A 72 21.50 -3.09 -4.46
N GLY A 73 21.62 -1.82 -4.08
CA GLY A 73 21.78 -0.66 -4.95
C GLY A 73 20.46 0.07 -5.29
N ARG A 74 19.30 -0.52 -4.93
CA ARG A 74 17.98 0.09 -5.10
C ARG A 74 17.25 0.15 -3.75
N MET A 75 16.84 -1.00 -3.24
CA MET A 75 16.25 -1.15 -1.91
C MET A 75 17.21 -1.93 -1.02
N ASP A 76 18.13 -1.22 -0.36
CA ASP A 76 19.23 -1.84 0.41
C ASP A 76 18.84 -2.32 1.82
N LYS A 77 17.83 -1.68 2.43
CA LYS A 77 17.39 -1.96 3.80
C LYS A 77 15.92 -2.33 3.80
N HIS A 78 15.62 -3.52 4.27
CA HIS A 78 14.25 -4.02 4.42
C HIS A 78 13.96 -4.17 5.91
N VAL A 79 12.87 -3.55 6.35
CA VAL A 79 12.38 -3.62 7.73
C VAL A 79 10.95 -4.11 7.66
N GLU A 80 10.70 -5.27 8.26
CA GLU A 80 9.35 -5.79 8.42
C GLU A 80 8.69 -5.12 9.64
N LEU A 81 7.48 -4.61 9.45
CA LEU A 81 6.65 -4.08 10.53
C LEU A 81 5.56 -5.11 10.85
N SER A 82 5.82 -5.95 11.84
CA SER A 82 4.93 -7.06 12.23
C SER A 82 3.80 -6.62 13.17
N TYR A 83 2.98 -7.58 13.58
CA TYR A 83 2.00 -7.44 14.65
C TYR A 83 2.65 -7.04 16.00
N CYS A 84 1.81 -6.54 16.91
CA CYS A 84 2.25 -6.04 18.20
C CYS A 84 2.73 -7.19 19.08
N CYS A 85 4.03 -7.19 19.40
CA CYS A 85 4.58 -8.09 20.40
C CYS A 85 4.45 -7.51 21.80
N PHE A 86 4.66 -8.34 22.83
CA PHE A 86 4.59 -7.90 24.22
C PHE A 86 5.55 -6.73 24.55
N GLU A 87 6.73 -6.68 23.92
CA GLU A 87 7.66 -5.55 24.07
C GLU A 87 7.11 -4.26 23.46
N GLY A 88 6.45 -4.37 22.30
CA GLY A 88 5.73 -3.26 21.67
C GLY A 88 4.60 -2.76 22.56
N PHE A 89 3.78 -3.66 23.10
CA PHE A 89 2.74 -3.33 24.07
C PHE A 89 3.31 -2.59 25.30
N LYS A 90 4.41 -3.07 25.90
CA LYS A 90 5.02 -2.38 27.05
C LYS A 90 5.46 -0.95 26.72
N LEU A 91 5.93 -0.70 25.49
CA LEU A 91 6.25 0.64 25.04
C LEU A 91 4.99 1.51 24.97
N LEU A 92 3.89 0.99 24.43
CA LEU A 92 2.60 1.69 24.37
C LEU A 92 2.05 1.97 25.79
N ALA A 93 2.11 0.99 26.69
CA ALA A 93 1.68 1.14 28.08
C ALA A 93 2.48 2.22 28.82
N ARG A 94 3.81 2.29 28.60
CA ARG A 94 4.63 3.37 29.15
C ARG A 94 4.29 4.73 28.53
N ASN A 95 4.10 4.79 27.20
CA ASN A 95 3.87 6.05 26.51
C ASN A 95 2.49 6.66 26.80
N TYR A 96 1.46 5.84 26.92
CA TYR A 96 0.08 6.32 27.08
C TYR A 96 -0.42 6.30 28.52
N LEU A 97 0.08 5.38 29.35
CA LEU A 97 -0.42 5.16 30.71
C LEU A 97 0.63 5.42 31.79
N ASP A 98 1.89 5.69 31.42
CA ASP A 98 3.04 5.78 32.34
C ASP A 98 3.23 4.52 33.21
N VAL A 99 2.84 3.35 32.69
CA VAL A 99 2.92 2.07 33.42
C VAL A 99 4.07 1.22 32.95
N GLY A 100 5.01 0.96 33.86
CA GLY A 100 6.16 0.06 33.62
C GLY A 100 5.90 -1.42 33.96
N ALA A 101 4.94 -1.70 34.84
CA ALA A 101 4.56 -3.04 35.28
C ALA A 101 3.11 -3.02 35.79
N HIS A 102 2.37 -4.10 35.53
CA HIS A 102 1.00 -4.27 36.01
C HIS A 102 0.70 -5.75 36.23
N HIS A 103 -0.18 -6.08 37.17
CA HIS A 103 -0.54 -7.46 37.49
C HIS A 103 -1.17 -8.21 36.29
N VAL A 104 -1.77 -7.47 35.35
CA VAL A 104 -2.39 -8.03 34.14
C VAL A 104 -1.43 -8.21 32.96
N PHE A 105 -0.17 -7.75 33.06
CA PHE A 105 0.78 -7.82 31.94
C PHE A 105 1.06 -9.26 31.53
N ASP A 106 1.10 -10.21 32.48
CA ASP A 106 1.31 -11.62 32.15
C ASP A 106 0.12 -12.20 31.38
N LYS A 107 -1.11 -11.75 31.68
CA LYS A 107 -2.30 -12.11 30.90
C LYS A 107 -2.25 -11.53 29.48
N ILE A 108 -1.88 -10.26 29.34
CA ILE A 108 -1.74 -9.61 28.02
C ILE A 108 -0.64 -10.29 27.21
N ARG A 109 0.48 -10.67 27.83
CA ARG A 109 1.56 -11.43 27.17
C ARG A 109 1.03 -12.73 26.59
N ALA A 110 0.33 -13.53 27.40
CA ALA A 110 -0.22 -14.81 26.96
C ALA A 110 -1.21 -14.61 25.79
N LEU A 111 -2.06 -13.60 25.85
CA LEU A 111 -3.02 -13.31 24.77
C LEU A 111 -2.34 -12.88 23.46
N LEU A 112 -1.31 -12.03 23.52
CA LEU A 112 -0.54 -11.59 22.35
C LEU A 112 0.29 -12.73 21.72
N GLU A 113 0.56 -13.82 22.44
CA GLU A 113 1.19 -15.03 21.89
C GLU A 113 0.17 -15.90 21.11
N GLU A 114 -1.12 -15.72 21.37
CA GLU A 114 -2.20 -16.51 20.76
C GLU A 114 -2.93 -15.78 19.61
N VAL A 115 -2.86 -14.44 19.57
CA VAL A 115 -3.63 -13.61 18.63
C VAL A 115 -2.73 -12.54 18.00
N ASP A 116 -2.85 -12.40 16.68
CA ASP A 116 -2.22 -11.31 15.94
C ASP A 116 -3.09 -10.06 16.03
N MET A 117 -2.53 -8.98 16.58
CA MET A 117 -3.17 -7.66 16.66
C MET A 117 -2.18 -6.58 16.24
N THR A 118 -2.62 -5.57 15.48
CA THR A 118 -1.70 -4.54 15.00
C THR A 118 -1.28 -3.61 16.15
N PRO A 119 -0.08 -3.00 16.11
CA PRO A 119 0.29 -1.99 17.10
C PRO A 119 -0.69 -0.81 17.19
N ALA A 120 -1.37 -0.48 16.09
CA ALA A 120 -2.39 0.55 16.06
C ALA A 120 -3.63 0.15 16.87
N ASP A 121 -4.13 -1.08 16.70
CA ASP A 121 -5.28 -1.58 17.45
C ASP A 121 -4.96 -1.71 18.95
N VAL A 122 -3.76 -2.18 19.29
CA VAL A 122 -3.31 -2.22 20.69
C VAL A 122 -3.22 -0.82 21.28
N ALA A 123 -2.69 0.15 20.52
CA ALA A 123 -2.61 1.54 20.97
C ALA A 123 -4.00 2.15 21.18
N GLU A 124 -4.94 1.94 20.25
CA GLU A 124 -6.32 2.40 20.37
C GLU A 124 -6.99 1.91 21.65
N ASN A 125 -6.80 0.64 21.99
CA ASN A 125 -7.35 0.06 23.21
C ASN A 125 -6.57 0.44 24.48
N SER A 126 -5.32 0.88 24.35
CA SER A 126 -4.48 1.33 25.47
C SER A 126 -4.70 2.80 25.83
N MET A 127 -5.25 3.61 24.93
CA MET A 127 -5.45 5.05 25.18
C MET A 127 -6.66 5.30 26.10
N PRO A 128 -6.53 6.20 27.09
CA PRO A 128 -7.67 6.70 27.86
C PRO A 128 -8.73 7.31 26.95
N LYS A 129 -9.98 6.87 27.09
CA LYS A 129 -11.13 7.38 26.32
C LYS A 129 -11.85 8.50 27.07
N SER A 130 -11.69 8.53 28.39
CA SER A 130 -12.20 9.58 29.28
C SER A 130 -11.10 10.08 30.23
N ALA A 131 -11.32 11.24 30.85
CA ALA A 131 -10.41 11.78 31.87
C ALA A 131 -10.41 10.98 33.19
N GLU A 132 -11.37 10.08 33.35
CA GLU A 132 -11.53 9.23 34.54
C GLU A 132 -10.93 7.84 34.33
N ASP A 133 -10.54 7.49 33.10
CA ASP A 133 -9.97 6.19 32.78
C ASP A 133 -8.57 6.09 33.38
N ASP A 134 -8.42 5.19 34.36
CA ASP A 134 -7.14 4.82 34.93
C ASP A 134 -6.46 3.71 34.11
N ALA A 135 -5.25 3.33 34.53
CA ALA A 135 -4.49 2.28 33.86
C ALA A 135 -5.20 0.92 33.91
N ASP A 136 -5.92 0.62 34.99
CA ASP A 136 -6.69 -0.62 35.12
C ASP A 136 -7.80 -0.70 34.07
N ALA A 137 -8.56 0.39 33.89
CA ALA A 137 -9.60 0.48 32.87
C ALA A 137 -9.03 0.33 31.45
N CYS A 138 -7.94 1.04 31.15
CA CYS A 138 -7.30 0.99 29.83
C CYS A 138 -6.73 -0.40 29.52
N LEU A 139 -6.03 -1.01 30.46
CA LEU A 139 -5.49 -2.37 30.29
C LEU A 139 -6.60 -3.42 30.22
N GLY A 140 -7.72 -3.21 30.92
CA GLY A 140 -8.93 -4.01 30.79
C GLY A 140 -9.51 -3.97 29.36
N ASN A 141 -9.50 -2.80 28.71
CA ASN A 141 -9.93 -2.67 27.31
C ASN A 141 -9.03 -3.46 26.36
N VAL A 142 -7.70 -3.41 26.55
CA VAL A 142 -6.74 -4.20 25.76
C VAL A 142 -7.02 -5.70 25.89
N ILE A 143 -7.23 -6.20 27.11
CA ILE A 143 -7.56 -7.61 27.36
C ILE A 143 -8.84 -8.00 26.66
N LYS A 144 -9.89 -7.18 26.78
CA LYS A 144 -11.19 -7.45 26.13
C LYS A 144 -11.05 -7.50 24.61
N ALA A 145 -10.30 -6.58 24.02
CA ALA A 145 -10.07 -6.55 22.58
C ALA A 145 -9.30 -7.80 22.09
N LEU A 146 -8.30 -8.24 22.86
CA LEU A 146 -7.54 -9.44 22.56
C LEU A 146 -8.38 -10.72 22.71
N GLU A 147 -9.24 -10.79 23.73
CA GLU A 147 -10.18 -11.91 23.92
C GLU A 147 -11.20 -11.98 22.78
N MET A 148 -11.77 -10.85 22.36
CA MET A 148 -12.67 -10.80 21.21
C MET A 148 -11.98 -11.28 19.91
N ALA A 149 -10.76 -10.78 19.65
CA ALA A 149 -9.98 -11.20 18.48
C ALA A 149 -9.57 -12.69 18.53
N LYS A 150 -9.52 -13.29 19.73
CA LYS A 150 -9.32 -14.73 19.91
C LYS A 150 -10.57 -15.54 19.57
N GLU A 151 -11.75 -15.04 19.92
CA GLU A 151 -13.03 -15.70 19.65
C GLU A 151 -13.44 -15.67 18.17
N GLU A 152 -12.96 -14.67 17.43
CA GLU A 152 -13.22 -14.51 15.99
C GLU A 152 -12.31 -15.38 15.10
N ARG A 153 -11.37 -16.12 15.68
CA ARG A 153 -10.49 -17.09 14.98
C ARG A 153 -11.12 -18.48 14.85
#